data_AF-F9ZY52-F1
#
_entry.id   AF-F9ZY52-F1
#
_cell.length_a   1.000
_cell.length_b   1.000
_cell.length_c   1.000
_cell.angle_alpha   90.00
_cell.angle_beta   90.00
_cell.angle_gamma   90.00
#
_symmetry.space_group_name_H-M   'P 1'
#
loop_
_entity.id
_entity.type
_entity.pdbx_description
1 polymer ?
#
loop_
_entity_poly.entity_id
_entity_poly.type
_entity_poly.pdbx_seq_one_letter_code
_entity_poly.pdbx_strand_id
1 'polypeptide(L)' 'MMTLDIDDDTASLLRHLSEQEHVSPAQLIKNLLSEYLEDLADAAAGDAALAELTSGKDDTISLAEWEQQLNALGR' A
#
# COMPACT_ATOMS: atom_id res chain seq x y z
N MET A 1 8.44 -6.97 -21.71
CA MET A 1 9.59 -7.59 -21.02
C MET A 1 10.39 -6.46 -20.42
N MET A 2 10.62 -6.49 -19.11
CA MET A 2 11.47 -5.54 -18.41
C MET A 2 12.76 -6.27 -18.05
N THR A 3 13.90 -5.62 -18.22
CA THR A 3 15.20 -6.14 -17.80
C THR A 3 15.64 -5.31 -16.60
N LEU A 4 15.91 -5.99 -15.50
CA LEU A 4 16.41 -5.39 -14.27
C LEU A 4 17.88 -5.79 -14.12
N ASP A 5 18.75 -4.79 -13.97
CA ASP A 5 20.15 -5.03 -13.63
C ASP A 5 20.27 -5.03 -12.10
N ILE A 6 20.78 -6.14 -11.56
CA ILE A 6 20.93 -6.37 -10.13
C ILE A 6 22.27 -7.03 -9.89
N ASP A 7 22.89 -6.71 -8.75
CA ASP A 7 24.16 -7.31 -8.36
C ASP A 7 24.01 -8.80 -8.03
N ASP A 8 25.15 -9.51 -8.03
CA ASP A 8 25.21 -10.96 -7.84
C ASP A 8 24.70 -11.41 -6.45
N ASP A 9 24.86 -10.58 -5.42
CA ASP A 9 24.42 -10.90 -4.06
C ASP A 9 22.89 -10.83 -3.98
N THR A 10 22.31 -9.75 -4.51
CA THR A 10 20.85 -9.57 -4.62
C THR A 10 20.22 -10.66 -5.49
N ALA A 11 20.84 -11.00 -6.63
CA ALA A 11 20.38 -12.08 -7.49
C ALA A 11 20.41 -13.45 -6.78
N SER A 12 21.45 -13.69 -5.98
CA SER A 12 21.58 -14.93 -5.21
C SER A 12 20.54 -15.04 -4.11
N LEU A 13 20.27 -13.93 -3.41
CA LEU A 13 19.21 -13.86 -2.40
C LEU A 13 17.82 -14.07 -3.02
N LEU A 14 17.50 -13.39 -4.12
CA LEU A 14 16.23 -13.53 -4.83
C LEU A 14 15.97 -14.97 -5.27
N ARG A 15 17.01 -15.67 -5.76
CA ARG A 15 16.90 -17.08 -6.11
C ARG A 15 16.56 -17.92 -4.88
N HIS A 16 17.27 -17.74 -3.78
CA HIS A 16 17.01 -18.49 -2.54
C HIS A 16 15.58 -18.29 -2.01
N LEU A 17 15.12 -17.03 -1.97
CA LEU A 17 13.77 -16.71 -1.52
C LEU A 17 12.71 -17.28 -2.48
N SER A 18 12.96 -17.23 -3.79
CA SER A 18 12.03 -17.78 -4.78
C SER A 18 11.87 -19.30 -4.65
N GLU A 19 12.94 -20.01 -4.25
CA GLU A 19 12.90 -21.44 -3.97
C GLU A 19 12.08 -21.76 -2.71
N GLN A 20 12.21 -20.95 -1.65
CA GLN A 20 11.43 -21.09 -0.42
C GLN A 20 9.93 -20.85 -0.65
N GLU A 21 9.60 -19.84 -1.45
CA GLU A 21 8.23 -19.47 -1.79
C GLU A 21 7.64 -20.31 -2.95
N HIS A 22 8.42 -21.25 -3.51
CA HIS A 22 8.03 -22.08 -4.66
C HIS A 22 7.52 -21.29 -5.88
N VAL A 23 8.11 -20.13 -6.14
CA VAL A 23 7.78 -19.26 -7.29
C VAL A 23 9.03 -18.99 -8.12
N SER A 24 8.87 -18.45 -9.33
CA SER A 24 10.02 -17.99 -10.11
C SER A 24 10.58 -16.68 -9.53
N PRO A 25 11.89 -16.40 -9.68
CA PRO A 25 12.46 -15.12 -9.27
C PRO A 25 11.73 -13.91 -9.86
N ALA A 26 11.31 -13.99 -11.13
CA ALA A 26 10.56 -12.93 -11.77
C ALA A 26 9.17 -12.72 -11.15
N GLN A 27 8.50 -13.80 -10.75
CA GLN A 27 7.21 -13.72 -10.07
C GLN A 27 7.36 -13.17 -8.64
N LEU A 28 8.43 -13.56 -7.93
CA LEU A 28 8.75 -13.02 -6.62
C LEU A 28 8.99 -11.51 -6.69
N ILE A 29 9.84 -11.05 -7.62
CA ILE A 29 10.09 -9.61 -7.85
C ILE A 29 8.80 -8.88 -8.15
N LYS A 30 7.94 -9.45 -9.00
CA LYS A 30 6.63 -8.85 -9.33
C LYS A 30 5.77 -8.69 -8.08
N ASN A 31 5.67 -9.71 -7.23
CA ASN A 31 4.86 -9.64 -6.01
C ASN A 31 5.38 -8.57 -5.06
N LEU A 32 6.69 -8.60 -4.78
CA LEU A 32 7.34 -7.62 -3.89
C LEU A 32 7.18 -6.19 -4.39
N LEU A 33 7.33 -5.96 -5.70
CA LEU A 33 7.13 -4.64 -6.29
C LEU A 33 5.67 -4.19 -6.21
N SER A 34 4.70 -5.09 -6.41
CA SER A 34 3.29 -4.76 -6.26
C SER A 34 2.96 -4.35 -4.83
N GLU A 35 3.39 -5.14 -3.84
CA GLU A 35 3.17 -4.86 -2.42
C GLU A 35 3.81 -3.52 -2.01
N TYR A 36 5.05 -3.28 -2.42
CA TYR A 36 5.74 -2.03 -2.14
C TYR A 36 5.03 -0.81 -2.75
N LEU A 37 4.51 -0.93 -3.98
CA LEU A 37 3.79 0.17 -4.62
C LEU A 37 2.42 0.43 -3.97
N GLU A 38 1.76 -0.61 -3.46
CA GLU A 38 0.53 -0.49 -2.69
C GLU A 38 0.79 0.24 -1.36
N ASP A 39 1.81 -0.16 -0.61
CA ASP A 39 2.21 0.49 0.64
C ASP A 39 2.54 1.98 0.44
N LEU A 40 3.23 2.32 -0.66
CA LEU A 40 3.52 3.72 -1.01
C LEU A 40 2.25 4.51 -1.33
N ALA A 41 1.30 3.90 -2.04
CA ALA A 41 0.04 4.56 -2.35
C ALA A 41 -0.80 4.81 -1.08
N ASP A 42 -0.84 3.84 -0.18
CA ASP A 42 -1.54 3.94 1.10
C ASP A 42 -0.92 5.01 2.00
N ALA A 43 0.41 5.08 2.08
CA ALA A 43 1.10 6.13 2.80
C ALA A 43 0.78 7.52 2.24
N ALA A 44 0.83 7.67 0.91
CA ALA A 44 0.50 8.94 0.25
C ALA A 44 -0.97 9.35 0.46
N ALA A 45 -1.90 8.39 0.46
CA ALA A 45 -3.31 8.63 0.75
C ALA A 45 -3.51 9.08 2.20
N GLY A 46 -2.81 8.46 3.15
CA GLY A 46 -2.82 8.86 4.56
C GLY A 46 -2.29 10.28 4.76
N ASP A 47 -1.17 10.63 4.13
CA ASP A 47 -0.59 11.97 4.16
C ASP A 47 -1.54 13.02 3.57
N ALA A 48 -2.20 12.69 2.45
CA ALA A 48 -3.19 13.57 1.83
C ALA A 48 -4.40 13.79 2.74
N ALA A 49 -4.95 12.74 3.35
CA ALA A 49 -6.06 12.84 4.28
C ALA A 49 -5.70 13.70 5.51
N LEU A 50 -4.50 13.51 6.07
CA LEU A 50 -4.01 14.33 7.18
C LEU A 50 -3.84 15.81 6.78
N ALA A 51 -3.37 16.07 5.57
CA ALA A 51 -3.24 17.43 5.05
C ALA A 51 -4.61 18.11 4.90
N GLU A 52 -5.63 17.40 4.41
CA GLU A 52 -6.99 17.93 4.28
C GLU A 52 -7.60 18.27 5.65
N LEU A 53 -7.48 17.38 6.63
CA LEU A 53 -7.89 17.63 8.03
C LEU A 53 -7.16 18.85 8.62
N THR A 54 -5.85 18.94 8.42
CA THR A 54 -5.04 20.05 8.96
C THR A 54 -5.38 21.37 8.29
N SER A 55 -5.79 21.35 7.02
CA SER A 55 -6.22 22.55 6.28
C SER A 55 -7.63 23.02 6.65
N GLY A 56 -8.38 22.25 7.44
CA GLY A 56 -9.78 22.51 7.77
C GLY A 56 -10.73 22.30 6.58
N LYS A 57 -10.28 21.56 5.56
CA LYS A 57 -11.10 21.15 4.41
C LYS A 57 -11.95 19.93 4.75
N ASP A 58 -11.52 19.15 5.73
CA ASP A 58 -12.24 18.02 6.29
C ASP A 58 -12.27 18.12 7.82
N ASP A 59 -13.31 17.57 8.45
CA ASP A 59 -13.57 17.72 9.89
C ASP A 59 -13.55 16.35 10.58
N THR A 60 -12.93 16.28 11.76
CA THR A 60 -13.05 15.11 12.62
C THR A 60 -14.37 15.16 13.40
N ILE A 61 -15.17 14.11 13.33
CA ILE A 61 -16.39 13.96 14.14
C ILE A 61 -16.28 12.74 15.05
N SER A 62 -17.04 12.73 16.14
CA SER A 62 -17.12 11.57 17.01
C SER A 62 -17.92 10.43 16.35
N LEU A 63 -17.67 9.19 16.78
CA LEU A 63 -18.40 8.01 16.29
C LEU A 63 -19.93 8.16 16.46
N ALA A 64 -20.38 8.75 17.57
CA ALA A 64 -21.80 8.98 17.84
C ALA A 64 -22.43 9.98 16.84
N GLU A 65 -21.70 11.03 16.48
CA GLU A 65 -22.14 11.99 15.46
C GLU A 65 -22.20 11.35 14.07
N TRP A 66 -21.23 10.50 13.73
CA TRP A 66 -21.22 9.74 12.47
C TRP A 66 -22.40 8.78 12.36
N GLU A 67 -22.67 8.00 13.42
CA GLU A 67 -23.82 7.09 13.47
C GLU A 67 -25.15 7.84 13.33
N GLN A 68 -25.26 9.02 13.93
CA GLN A 68 -26.44 9.86 13.77
C GLN A 68 -26.62 10.33 12.31
N GLN A 69 -25.55 10.74 11.64
CA GLN A 69 -25.58 11.17 10.23
C GLN A 69 -25.91 10.01 9.27
N LEU A 70 -25.29 8.83 9.46
CA LEU A 70 -25.59 7.63 8.67
C LEU A 70 -27.06 7.22 8.78
N ASN A 71 -27.61 7.24 10.00
CA ASN A 71 -29.02 6.93 10.23
C ASN A 71 -29.97 7.98 9.61
N ALA A 72 -29.54 9.23 9.49
CA ALA A 72 -30.29 10.28 8.81
C ALA A 72 -30.28 10.13 7.27
N LEU A 73 -29.22 9.55 6.70
CA LEU A 73 -29.10 9.27 5.26
C LEU A 73 -29.85 8.00 4.80
N GLY A 74 -30.12 7.07 5.73
CA GLY A 74 -30.82 5.81 5.47
C GLY A 74 -32.36 5.88 5.54
N ARG A 75 -32.95 7.08 5.64
CA ARG A 75 -34.39 7.35 5.59
C ARG A 75 -34.77 8.07 4.30
#